data_AF-A0A3C0BM63-F1
#
_entry.id   AF-A0A3C0BM63-F1
#
_cell.length_a   1.000
_cell.length_b   1.000
_cell.length_c   1.000
_cell.angle_alpha   90.00
_cell.angle_beta   90.00
_cell.angle_gamma   90.00
#
_symmetry.space_group_name_H-M   'P 1'
#
loop_
_entity.id
_entity.type
_entity.pdbx_description
1 polymer ?
#
loop_
_entity_poly.entity_id
_entity_poly.type
_entity_poly.pdbx_seq_one_letter_code
_entity_poly.pdbx_strand_id
1 'polypeptide(L)'
;MIDIILYYLFYCSAVLVYGIGLNRTTVLSRSMDKTLFFLTIKNAITILCSTALSWVIIMELLIPAGLVELYPLVALLIFLSVSVFVEVLIRITTGFKTSEFGVSYLVILLALNESTDLINAVIAASGCILSLLIILPVMSALRKRIECARPRNDRMKKKSLIMLTMAVVIISLAVWNVSWLNQGVL
;
A
#
# COMPACT_ATOMS: atom_id res chain seq x y z
N MET A 1 3.35 21.30 1.34
CA MET A 1 3.44 20.11 0.46
C MET A 1 4.28 19.00 1.08
N ILE A 2 5.48 19.29 1.60
CA ILE A 2 6.33 18.30 2.30
C ILE A 2 5.62 17.72 3.52
N ASP A 3 4.89 18.53 4.28
CA ASP A 3 4.14 18.05 5.47
C ASP A 3 3.03 17.05 5.10
N ILE A 4 2.36 17.26 3.97
CA ILE A 4 1.33 16.37 3.42
C ILE A 4 1.97 15.03 3.03
N ILE A 5 3.13 15.07 2.37
CA ILE A 5 3.88 13.86 2.01
C ILE A 5 4.30 13.10 3.28
N LEU A 6 4.86 13.78 4.27
CA LEU A 6 5.26 13.17 5.54
C LEU A 6 4.07 12.56 6.30
N TYR A 7 2.91 13.22 6.25
CA TYR A 7 1.67 12.73 6.82
C TYR A 7 1.22 11.41 6.18
N TYR A 8 1.14 11.33 4.85
CA TYR A 8 0.76 10.09 4.16
C TYR A 8 1.86 9.01 4.17
N LEU A 9 3.11 9.40 4.40
CA LEU A 9 4.24 8.48 4.47
C LEU A 9 4.30 7.77 5.83
N PHE A 10 4.05 8.47 6.94
CA PHE A 10 4.16 7.89 8.30
C PHE A 10 2.82 7.71 9.02
N TYR A 11 1.93 8.70 8.97
CA TYR A 11 0.74 8.76 9.84
C TYR A 11 -0.50 8.13 9.23
N CYS A 12 -0.80 8.43 7.97
CA CYS A 12 -1.99 7.90 7.28
C CYS A 12 -1.64 6.82 6.25
N SER A 13 -0.43 6.25 6.30
CA SER A 13 -0.03 5.27 5.29
C SER A 13 -0.93 4.04 5.34
N ALA A 14 -1.64 3.78 4.24
CA ALA A 14 -2.54 2.64 4.17
C ALA A 14 -1.83 1.29 4.37
N VAL A 15 -0.53 1.26 4.06
CA VAL A 15 0.34 0.09 4.19
C VAL A 15 0.67 -0.20 5.66
N LEU A 16 1.02 0.83 6.43
CA LEU A 16 1.45 0.73 7.83
C LEU A 16 0.26 0.61 8.79
N VAL A 17 -0.79 1.40 8.56
CA VAL A 17 -1.93 1.52 9.49
C VAL A 17 -2.96 0.43 9.28
N TYR A 18 -3.36 0.16 8.03
CA TYR A 18 -4.37 -0.88 7.76
C TYR A 18 -3.76 -2.29 7.69
N GLY A 19 -2.44 -2.43 7.51
CA GLY A 19 -1.72 -3.71 7.54
C GLY A 19 -2.16 -4.75 6.49
N ILE A 20 -3.12 -4.42 5.63
CA ILE A 20 -3.68 -5.30 4.61
C ILE A 20 -2.65 -5.45 3.50
N GLY A 21 -2.26 -6.71 3.24
CA GLY A 21 -1.27 -7.08 2.23
C GLY A 21 0.14 -7.34 2.75
N LEU A 22 0.43 -7.02 4.02
CA LEU A 22 1.75 -7.30 4.61
C LEU A 22 2.05 -8.80 4.74
N ASN A 23 1.02 -9.64 4.78
CA ASN A 23 1.16 -11.10 4.76
C ASN A 23 1.78 -11.62 3.45
N ARG A 24 1.62 -10.87 2.34
CA ARG A 24 2.21 -11.19 1.04
C ARG A 24 3.51 -10.43 0.81
N THR A 25 3.64 -9.18 1.24
CA THR A 25 4.93 -8.45 1.18
C THR A 25 6.01 -9.15 2.01
N THR A 26 5.65 -9.73 3.15
CA THR A 26 6.55 -10.59 3.92
C THR A 26 6.93 -11.83 3.11
N VAL A 27 6.00 -12.52 2.45
CA VAL A 27 6.32 -13.68 1.59
C VAL A 27 7.27 -13.28 0.45
N LEU A 28 7.06 -12.11 -0.14
CA LEU A 28 7.86 -11.53 -1.22
C LEU A 28 9.24 -11.05 -0.76
N SER A 29 9.42 -10.62 0.49
CA SER A 29 10.71 -10.18 1.05
C SER A 29 11.77 -11.28 1.19
N ARG A 30 11.52 -12.50 0.68
CA ARG A 30 12.41 -13.67 0.82
C ARG A 30 13.76 -13.45 0.13
N SER A 31 13.82 -12.60 -0.89
CA SER A 31 15.07 -12.13 -1.50
C SER A 31 14.84 -10.75 -2.12
N MET A 32 15.80 -9.84 -1.98
CA MET A 32 15.87 -8.57 -2.72
C MET A 32 16.23 -8.83 -4.20
N ASP A 33 15.38 -9.62 -4.86
CA ASP A 33 15.55 -9.99 -6.26
C ASP A 33 14.97 -8.92 -7.18
N LYS A 34 15.43 -8.93 -8.44
CA LYS A 34 14.90 -8.09 -9.52
C LYS A 34 13.36 -8.16 -9.61
N THR A 35 12.78 -9.29 -9.23
CA THR A 35 11.33 -9.54 -9.18
C THR A 35 10.59 -8.60 -8.23
N LEU A 36 11.18 -8.26 -7.07
CA LEU A 36 10.60 -7.30 -6.14
C LEU A 36 10.57 -5.89 -6.72
N PHE A 37 11.66 -5.51 -7.39
CA PHE A 37 11.75 -4.21 -8.02
C PHE A 37 10.69 -4.03 -9.12
N PHE A 38 10.53 -5.03 -9.99
CA PHE A 38 9.47 -5.01 -11.01
C PHE A 38 8.07 -5.00 -10.41
N LEU A 39 7.84 -5.73 -9.31
CA LEU A 39 6.57 -5.69 -8.59
C LEU A 39 6.29 -4.29 -8.01
N THR A 40 7.28 -3.65 -7.39
CA THR A 40 7.10 -2.30 -6.82
C THR A 40 6.82 -1.26 -7.89
N ILE A 41 7.52 -1.32 -9.03
CA ILE A 41 7.28 -0.43 -10.17
C ILE A 41 5.87 -0.65 -10.72
N LYS A 42 5.47 -1.92 -10.92
CA LYS A 42 4.11 -2.25 -11.34
C LYS A 42 3.09 -1.60 -10.42
N ASN A 43 3.21 -1.87 -9.12
CA ASN A 43 2.25 -1.38 -8.14
C ASN A 43 2.22 0.15 -8.13
N ALA A 44 3.37 0.82 -8.23
CA ALA A 44 3.43 2.28 -8.30
C ALA A 44 2.67 2.82 -9.54
N ILE A 45 2.94 2.27 -10.72
CA ILE A 45 2.26 2.68 -11.96
C ILE A 45 0.75 2.42 -11.86
N THR A 46 0.36 1.23 -11.41
CA THR A 46 -1.06 0.86 -11.28
C THR A 46 -1.78 1.77 -10.31
N ILE A 47 -1.20 2.08 -9.14
CA ILE A 47 -1.80 2.97 -8.14
C ILE A 47 -1.96 4.39 -8.70
N LEU A 48 -0.92 4.95 -9.31
CA LEU A 48 -0.95 6.31 -9.86
C LEU A 48 -1.95 6.45 -11.02
N CYS A 49 -1.93 5.52 -11.98
CA CYS A 49 -2.89 5.52 -13.09
C CYS A 49 -4.33 5.32 -12.58
N SER A 50 -4.55 4.38 -11.66
CA SER A 50 -5.90 4.10 -11.16
C SER A 50 -6.45 5.25 -10.32
N THR A 51 -5.64 5.90 -9.48
CA THR A 51 -6.07 7.07 -8.71
C THR A 51 -6.44 8.23 -9.62
N ALA A 52 -5.58 8.58 -10.58
CA ALA A 52 -5.84 9.67 -11.52
C ALA A 52 -7.11 9.41 -12.36
N LEU A 53 -7.26 8.21 -12.94
CA LEU A 53 -8.44 7.84 -13.72
C LEU A 53 -9.72 7.80 -12.87
N SER A 54 -9.64 7.22 -11.68
CA SER A 54 -10.79 7.17 -10.77
C SER A 54 -11.23 8.56 -10.35
N TRP A 55 -10.28 9.46 -10.07
CA TRP A 55 -10.60 10.86 -9.74
C TRP A 55 -11.39 11.54 -10.85
N VAL A 56 -10.89 11.47 -12.10
CA VAL A 56 -11.54 12.09 -13.26
C VAL A 56 -12.93 11.51 -13.47
N ILE A 57 -13.08 10.18 -13.43
CA ILE A 57 -14.38 9.53 -13.63
C ILE A 57 -15.37 9.88 -12.51
N ILE A 58 -14.91 9.94 -11.25
CA ILE A 58 -15.76 10.31 -10.12
C ILE A 58 -16.25 11.75 -10.28
N MET A 59 -15.34 12.69 -10.55
CA MET A 59 -15.66 14.11 -10.64
C MET A 59 -16.50 14.47 -11.86
N GLU A 60 -16.21 13.90 -13.03
CA GLU A 60 -16.87 14.27 -14.29
C GLU A 60 -18.15 13.46 -14.57
N LEU A 61 -18.27 12.24 -14.02
CA LEU A 61 -19.39 11.34 -14.35
C LEU A 61 -20.28 11.04 -13.14
N LEU A 62 -19.67 10.70 -12.00
CA LEU A 62 -20.39 10.15 -10.85
C LEU A 62 -21.07 11.23 -10.00
N ILE A 63 -20.39 12.35 -9.77
CA ILE A 63 -20.94 13.50 -9.04
C ILE A 63 -22.08 14.16 -9.82
N PRO A 64 -21.96 14.47 -11.13
CA PRO A 64 -23.06 15.05 -11.90
C PRO A 64 -24.27 14.12 -12.02
N ALA A 65 -24.05 12.80 -12.01
CA ALA A 65 -25.11 11.80 -12.04
C ALA A 65 -25.79 11.56 -10.66
N GLY A 66 -25.30 12.17 -9.58
CA GLY A 66 -25.83 11.97 -8.22
C GLY A 66 -25.57 10.58 -7.63
N LEU A 67 -24.63 9.81 -8.20
CA LEU A 67 -24.36 8.41 -7.83
C LEU A 67 -23.12 8.27 -6.93
N VAL A 68 -22.91 9.22 -6.02
CA VAL A 68 -21.69 9.35 -5.22
C VAL A 68 -21.42 8.10 -4.37
N GLU A 69 -22.46 7.42 -3.86
CA GLU A 69 -22.32 6.21 -3.04
C GLU A 69 -21.62 5.04 -3.75
N LEU A 70 -21.64 5.02 -5.09
CA LEU A 70 -21.05 3.96 -5.91
C LEU A 70 -19.54 4.16 -6.16
N TYR A 71 -18.94 5.24 -5.67
CA TYR A 71 -17.53 5.56 -5.94
C TYR A 71 -16.53 4.44 -5.58
N PRO A 72 -16.67 3.67 -4.48
CA PRO A 72 -15.70 2.64 -4.14
C PRO A 72 -15.74 1.47 -5.15
N LEU A 73 -16.93 1.16 -5.67
CA LEU A 73 -17.15 0.14 -6.69
C LEU A 73 -16.56 0.56 -8.03
N VAL A 74 -16.77 1.82 -8.42
CA VAL A 74 -16.21 2.39 -9.66
C VAL A 74 -14.68 2.41 -9.59
N ALA A 75 -14.11 2.85 -8.46
CA ALA A 75 -12.67 2.82 -8.24
C ALA A 75 -12.10 1.40 -8.30
N LEU A 76 -12.83 0.40 -7.80
CA LEU A 76 -12.43 -1.02 -7.89
C LEU A 76 -12.38 -1.49 -9.34
N LEU A 77 -13.41 -1.19 -10.15
CA LEU A 77 -13.48 -1.58 -11.55
C LEU A 77 -12.36 -0.96 -12.38
N ILE A 78 -12.07 0.33 -12.15
CA ILE A 78 -10.95 1.03 -12.80
C ILE A 78 -9.63 0.40 -12.36
N PHE A 79 -9.45 0.17 -11.06
CA PHE A 79 -8.24 -0.48 -10.56
C PHE A 79 -8.01 -1.87 -11.17
N LEU A 80 -9.06 -2.69 -11.26
CA LEU A 80 -8.95 -4.03 -11.85
C LEU A 80 -8.57 -3.95 -13.34
N SER A 81 -9.20 -3.07 -14.10
CA SER A 81 -8.91 -2.92 -15.54
C SER A 81 -7.47 -2.44 -15.77
N VAL A 82 -7.04 -1.40 -15.05
CA VAL A 82 -5.66 -0.89 -15.11
C VAL A 82 -4.66 -1.94 -14.63
N SER A 83 -4.95 -2.66 -13.54
CA SER A 83 -4.04 -3.68 -13.02
C SER A 83 -3.86 -4.84 -13.99
N VAL A 84 -4.93 -5.30 -14.64
CA VAL A 84 -4.85 -6.36 -15.66
C VAL A 84 -4.03 -5.87 -16.85
N PHE A 85 -4.28 -4.63 -17.32
CA PHE A 85 -3.54 -4.04 -18.43
C PHE A 85 -2.04 -3.95 -18.14
N VAL A 86 -1.66 -3.40 -16.98
CA VAL A 86 -0.23 -3.29 -16.59
C VAL A 86 0.38 -4.68 -16.36
N GLU A 87 -0.35 -5.65 -15.79
CA GLU A 87 0.14 -7.01 -15.62
C GLU A 87 0.43 -7.67 -16.98
N VAL A 88 -0.44 -7.50 -17.97
CA VAL A 88 -0.22 -8.02 -19.33
C VAL A 88 1.03 -7.41 -19.94
N LEU A 89 1.21 -6.08 -19.85
CA LEU A 89 2.42 -5.42 -20.36
C LEU A 89 3.69 -5.98 -19.72
N ILE A 90 3.73 -6.07 -18.39
CA ILE A 90 4.91 -6.58 -17.67
C ILE A 90 5.16 -8.05 -17.97
N ARG A 91 4.11 -8.86 -18.10
CA ARG A 91 4.22 -10.28 -18.45
C ARG A 91 4.84 -10.45 -19.84
N ILE A 92 4.47 -9.62 -20.81
CA ILE A 92 5.08 -9.64 -22.15
C ILE A 92 6.57 -9.28 -22.07
N THR A 93 6.94 -8.28 -21.28
CA THR A 93 8.33 -7.81 -21.18
C THR A 93 9.23 -8.73 -20.37
N THR A 94 8.74 -9.33 -19.29
CA THR A 94 9.58 -10.01 -18.29
C THR A 94 9.19 -11.47 -18.00
N GLY A 95 8.03 -11.94 -18.47
CA GLY A 95 7.56 -13.32 -18.28
C GLY A 95 7.08 -13.67 -16.88
N PHE A 96 7.16 -12.76 -15.90
CA PHE A 96 6.77 -13.03 -14.51
C PHE A 96 5.30 -12.72 -14.25
N LYS A 97 4.63 -13.60 -13.51
CA LYS A 97 3.33 -13.29 -12.88
C LYS A 97 3.58 -12.51 -11.59
N THR A 98 3.06 -11.31 -11.54
CA THR A 98 3.04 -10.49 -10.32
C THR A 98 1.58 -10.19 -10.00
N SER A 99 1.03 -10.71 -8.91
CA SER A 99 -0.34 -10.39 -8.50
C SER A 99 -0.34 -9.82 -7.09
N GLU A 100 -0.64 -8.53 -6.97
CA GLU A 100 -0.90 -7.88 -5.70
C GLU A 100 -2.04 -6.87 -5.91
N PHE A 101 -3.15 -7.09 -5.20
CA PHE A 101 -4.38 -6.32 -5.38
C PHE A 101 -4.81 -5.59 -4.11
N GLY A 102 -4.55 -6.14 -2.93
CA GLY A 102 -5.07 -5.62 -1.66
C GLY A 102 -4.47 -4.26 -1.25
N VAL A 103 -3.14 -4.17 -1.15
CA VAL A 103 -2.45 -2.94 -0.74
C VAL A 103 -2.77 -1.79 -1.70
N SER A 104 -2.67 -2.07 -3.00
CA SER A 104 -2.83 -1.08 -4.05
C SER A 104 -4.23 -0.47 -4.06
N TYR A 105 -5.28 -1.27 -3.85
CA TYR A 105 -6.65 -0.78 -3.80
C TYR A 105 -6.93 0.11 -2.58
N LEU A 106 -6.40 -0.26 -1.41
CA LEU A 106 -6.54 0.57 -0.19
C LEU A 106 -5.85 1.93 -0.32
N VAL A 107 -4.66 1.96 -0.93
CA VAL A 107 -3.97 3.22 -1.21
C VAL A 107 -4.84 4.10 -2.13
N ILE A 108 -5.49 3.51 -3.14
CA ILE A 108 -6.38 4.25 -4.05
C ILE A 108 -7.58 4.80 -3.28
N LEU A 109 -8.28 4.00 -2.48
CA LEU A 109 -9.43 4.46 -1.71
C LEU A 109 -9.07 5.57 -0.73
N LEU A 110 -7.96 5.41 0.00
CA LEU A 110 -7.50 6.43 0.93
C LEU A 110 -7.20 7.74 0.21
N ALA A 111 -6.44 7.67 -0.89
CA ALA A 111 -6.07 8.85 -1.66
C ALA A 111 -7.29 9.57 -2.24
N LEU A 112 -8.30 8.84 -2.71
CA LEU A 112 -9.55 9.44 -3.21
C LEU A 112 -10.39 10.07 -2.10
N ASN A 113 -10.38 9.51 -0.89
CA ASN A 113 -11.22 9.96 0.22
C ASN A 113 -10.65 11.20 0.92
N GLU A 114 -9.34 11.26 1.14
CA GLU A 114 -8.72 12.39 1.85
C GLU A 114 -8.36 13.57 0.95
N SER A 115 -8.57 13.46 -0.36
CA SER A 115 -8.15 14.49 -1.32
C SER A 115 -9.31 15.33 -1.84
N THR A 116 -9.08 16.63 -1.93
CA THR A 116 -10.00 17.62 -2.52
C THR A 116 -9.73 17.88 -3.99
N ASP A 117 -8.50 17.61 -4.44
CA ASP A 117 -8.01 17.90 -5.79
C ASP A 117 -7.23 16.72 -6.36
N LEU A 118 -7.17 16.63 -7.69
CA LEU A 118 -6.42 15.59 -8.39
C LEU A 118 -4.94 15.58 -7.97
N ILE A 119 -4.34 16.77 -7.82
CA ILE A 119 -2.94 16.92 -7.43
C ILE A 119 -2.73 16.34 -6.02
N ASN A 120 -3.65 16.64 -5.09
CA ASN A 120 -3.58 16.14 -3.72
C ASN A 120 -3.76 14.62 -3.66
N ALA A 121 -4.64 14.05 -4.50
CA ALA A 121 -4.83 12.60 -4.61
C ALA A 121 -3.58 11.88 -5.10
N VAL A 122 -2.90 12.41 -6.12
CA VAL A 122 -1.66 11.85 -6.63
C VAL A 122 -0.53 11.98 -5.60
N ILE A 123 -0.45 13.09 -4.88
CA ILE A 123 0.53 13.30 -3.80
C ILE A 123 0.30 12.30 -2.66
N ALA A 124 -0.94 12.13 -2.19
CA ALA A 124 -1.29 11.17 -1.14
C ALA A 124 -0.93 9.73 -1.54
N ALA A 125 -1.26 9.35 -2.78
CA ALA A 125 -0.90 8.05 -3.35
C ALA A 125 0.62 7.85 -3.43
N SER A 126 1.36 8.89 -3.85
CA SER A 126 2.82 8.85 -3.91
C SER A 126 3.47 8.70 -2.53
N GLY A 127 2.93 9.36 -1.50
CA GLY A 127 3.37 9.21 -0.11
C GLY A 127 3.18 7.78 0.40
N CYS A 128 2.04 7.17 0.08
CA CYS A 128 1.78 5.76 0.40
C CYS A 128 2.72 4.80 -0.33
N ILE A 129 3.06 5.07 -1.60
CA ILE A 129 4.03 4.28 -2.36
C ILE A 129 5.43 4.39 -1.73
N LEU A 130 5.85 5.60 -1.35
CA LEU A 130 7.13 5.81 -0.67
C LEU A 130 7.20 5.06 0.67
N SER A 131 6.11 5.07 1.44
CA SER A 131 6.01 4.26 2.65
C SER A 131 6.17 2.77 2.37
N LEU A 132 5.55 2.24 1.31
CA LEU A 132 5.75 0.86 0.88
C LEU A 132 7.22 0.57 0.55
N LEU A 133 7.91 1.50 -0.12
CA LEU A 133 9.32 1.36 -0.47
C LEU A 133 10.24 1.38 0.76
N ILE A 134 9.87 2.07 1.82
CA ILE A 134 10.63 2.10 3.08
C ILE A 134 10.36 0.84 3.92
N ILE A 135 9.11 0.38 4.00
CA ILE A 135 8.75 -0.76 4.85
C ILE A 135 9.25 -2.10 4.28
N LEU A 136 9.28 -2.25 2.95
CA LEU A 136 9.78 -3.46 2.28
C LEU A 136 11.21 -3.87 2.68
N PRO A 137 12.23 -2.98 2.60
CA PRO A 137 13.58 -3.31 3.02
C PRO A 137 13.68 -3.56 4.52
N VAL A 138 12.99 -2.78 5.36
CA VAL A 138 12.96 -3.00 6.81
C VAL A 138 12.43 -4.40 7.15
N MET A 139 11.32 -4.80 6.52
CA MET A 139 10.74 -6.13 6.71
C MET A 139 11.66 -7.25 6.19
N SER A 140 12.34 -7.03 5.07
CA SER A 140 13.32 -7.99 4.54
C SER A 140 14.52 -8.17 5.48
N ALA A 141 15.02 -7.07 6.06
CA ALA A 141 16.15 -7.08 7.00
C ALA A 141 15.78 -7.75 8.32
N LEU A 142 14.61 -7.43 8.87
CA LEU A 142 14.09 -8.06 10.09
C LEU A 142 13.93 -9.57 9.91
N ARG A 143 13.33 -10.00 8.78
CA ARG A 143 13.22 -11.43 8.47
C ARG A 143 14.60 -12.10 8.39
N LYS A 144 15.55 -11.49 7.68
CA LYS A 144 16.91 -12.06 7.54
C LYS A 144 17.60 -12.18 8.91
N ARG A 145 17.43 -11.18 9.78
CA ARG A 145 17.93 -11.23 11.16
C ARG A 145 17.28 -12.35 11.97
N ILE A 146 15.96 -12.51 11.88
CA ILE A 146 15.23 -13.61 12.53
C ILE A 146 15.74 -14.97 12.02
N GLU A 147 15.99 -15.11 10.72
CA GLU A 147 16.51 -16.35 10.13
C GLU A 147 17.93 -16.67 10.62
N CYS A 148 18.81 -15.68 10.72
CA CYS A 148 20.18 -15.88 11.23
C CYS A 148 20.24 -16.15 12.74
N ALA A 149 19.34 -15.55 13.53
CA ALA A 149 19.34 -15.68 14.99
C ALA A 149 18.68 -16.98 15.49
N ARG A 150 18.04 -17.75 14.60
CA ARG A 150 17.21 -18.89 15.02
C ARG A 150 18.02 -20.19 15.17
N PRO A 151 17.95 -20.87 16.32
CA PRO A 151 18.44 -22.24 16.44
C PRO A 151 17.57 -23.21 15.63
N ARG A 152 18.21 -24.17 14.96
CA ARG A 152 17.61 -25.11 13.98
C ARG A 152 16.42 -25.94 14.50
N ASN A 153 16.17 -25.94 15.81
CA ASN A 153 15.25 -26.87 16.49
C ASN A 153 13.96 -26.25 17.05
N ASP A 154 13.72 -24.97 16.77
CA ASP A 154 12.59 -24.26 17.34
C ASP A 154 11.30 -24.46 16.50
N ARG A 155 10.20 -24.89 17.16
CA ARG A 155 8.91 -25.26 16.53
C ARG A 155 7.95 -24.09 16.34
N MET A 156 8.28 -22.89 16.84
CA MET A 156 7.48 -21.70 16.57
C MET A 156 7.29 -21.50 15.05
N LYS A 157 6.06 -21.22 14.60
CA LYS A 157 5.81 -21.02 13.17
C LYS A 157 6.49 -19.71 12.75
N LYS A 158 7.50 -19.78 11.86
CA LYS A 158 8.24 -18.63 11.28
C LYS A 158 7.35 -17.42 10.93
N LYS A 159 6.14 -17.69 10.41
CA LYS A 159 5.13 -16.66 10.08
C LYS A 159 4.64 -15.88 11.32
N SER A 160 4.43 -16.55 12.44
CA SER A 160 3.97 -15.94 13.70
C SER A 160 4.99 -14.95 14.25
N LEU A 161 6.28 -15.29 14.20
CA LEU A 161 7.34 -14.44 14.74
C LEU A 161 7.55 -13.19 13.87
N ILE A 162 7.45 -13.34 12.55
CA ILE A 162 7.45 -12.22 11.61
C ILE A 162 6.25 -11.29 11.87
N MET A 163 5.05 -11.84 12.05
CA MET A 163 3.86 -11.04 12.37
C MET A 163 4.01 -10.32 13.71
N LEU A 164 4.59 -10.96 14.73
CA LEU A 164 4.88 -10.33 16.02
C LEU A 164 5.84 -9.15 15.86
N THR A 165 6.97 -9.33 15.17
CA THR A 165 7.93 -8.24 14.94
C THR A 165 7.33 -7.08 14.14
N MET A 166 6.46 -7.41 13.19
CA MET A 166 5.74 -6.41 12.41
C MET A 166 4.75 -5.62 13.27
N ALA A 167 4.02 -6.30 14.16
CA ALA A 167 3.12 -5.64 15.10
C ALA A 167 3.89 -4.69 16.04
N VAL A 168 5.07 -5.09 16.53
CA VAL A 168 5.93 -4.22 17.35
C VAL A 168 6.36 -2.97 16.59
N VAL A 169 6.76 -3.12 15.32
CA VAL A 169 7.13 -1.96 14.47
C VAL A 169 5.94 -1.03 14.26
N ILE A 170 4.76 -1.57 13.93
CA ILE A 170 3.54 -0.76 13.75
C ILE A 170 3.17 -0.04 15.05
N ILE A 171 3.18 -0.74 16.19
CA ILE A 171 2.89 -0.14 17.50
C ILE A 171 3.90 0.98 17.79
N SER A 172 5.19 0.76 17.55
CA SER A 172 6.23 1.78 17.77
C SER A 172 6.05 3.04 16.93
N LEU A 173 5.58 2.88 15.68
CA LEU A 173 5.25 4.00 14.79
C LEU A 173 3.95 4.69 15.20
N ALA A 174 2.98 3.94 15.74
CA ALA A 174 1.70 4.44 16.21
C ALA A 174 1.78 5.18 17.56
N VAL A 175 2.86 5.04 18.34
CA VAL A 175 3.02 5.74 19.64
C VAL A 175 2.92 7.26 19.49
N TRP A 176 3.35 7.81 18.36
CA TRP A 176 3.25 9.25 18.06
C TRP A 176 1.87 9.70 17.55
N ASN A 177 0.96 8.76 17.26
CA ASN A 177 -0.38 9.10 16.83
C ASN A 177 -1.23 9.51 18.05
N VAL A 178 -1.24 10.80 18.37
CA VAL A 178 -1.97 11.40 19.51
C VAL A 178 -3.50 11.38 19.29
N SER A 179 -4.00 10.81 18.19
CA SER A 179 -5.46 10.69 17.92
C SER A 179 -6.23 9.98 19.03
N TRP A 180 -5.61 9.01 19.72
CA TRP A 180 -6.19 8.35 20.91
C TRP A 180 -6.36 9.25 22.14
N LEU A 181 -5.63 10.36 22.21
CA LEU A 181 -5.72 11.36 23.28
C LEU A 181 -6.80 12.41 22.98
N ASN A 182 -7.18 12.58 21.71
CA ASN A 182 -8.19 13.53 21.27
C ASN A 182 -9.57 12.86 21.16
N GLN A 183 -10.18 12.54 22.30
CA GLN A 183 -11.52 11.94 22.35
C GLN A 183 -12.68 12.93 22.11
N GLY A 184 -12.45 14.13 21.55
CA GLY A 184 -13.50 15.15 21.54
C GLY A 184 -13.29 16.34 20.62
N VAL A 185 -13.18 16.10 19.32
CA VAL A 185 -13.65 17.10 18.33
C VAL A 185 -14.70 16.42 17.45
N LEU A 186 -15.94 16.46 17.96
CA LEU A 186 -17.18 16.31 17.21
C LEU A 186 -17.38 17.57 16.35
#